data_AF-A0A8W8NZY9-F1
#
_entry.id   AF-A0A8W8NZY9-F1
#
_cell.length_a   1.000
_cell.length_b   1.000
_cell.length_c   1.000
_cell.angle_alpha   90.00
_cell.angle_beta   90.00
_cell.angle_gamma   90.00
#
_symmetry.space_group_name_H-M   'P 1'
#
loop_
_entity.id
_entity.type
_entity.pdbx_description
1 polymer ?
#
loop_
_entity_poly.entity_id
_entity_poly.type
_entity_poly.pdbx_seq_one_letter_code
_entity_poly.pdbx_strand_id
1 'polypeptide(L)'
;MLSVIVLVVVLAITQAYDNIALNKSTYQQSPYKPGDDTYDAKRTTKVSEVYGCHKTGYYTSNCSIPCPDVNCQLCHIETGACQVCKPGQQCELECDRGFFGIGCNEKCGHCRDEYQCSNETGVCLTGCGAGYKGDLCKTRCDKGSYGVGCNETCGHCRDLNQCSNVNGTCLTGCGTGYQGDLCKPPKTTKVDLHIQFMENPESQFFNEPFKNPSSREILPAIFLSTSLISGH
;
A
#
# COMPACT_ATOMS: atom_id res chain seq x y z
N MET A 1 17.39 -48.74 -23.12
CA MET A 1 17.56 -48.67 -21.64
C MET A 1 17.44 -47.26 -21.06
N LEU A 2 17.84 -46.18 -21.77
CA LEU A 2 17.66 -44.80 -21.26
C LEU A 2 16.19 -44.37 -21.07
N SER A 3 15.25 -44.83 -21.90
CA SER A 3 13.83 -44.43 -21.80
C SER A 3 13.11 -44.93 -20.55
N VAL A 4 13.56 -46.03 -19.94
CA VAL A 4 12.94 -46.58 -18.72
C VAL A 4 13.35 -45.76 -17.50
N ILE A 5 14.59 -45.28 -17.46
CA ILE A 5 15.14 -44.49 -16.34
C ILE A 5 14.46 -43.11 -16.27
N VAL A 6 14.21 -42.48 -17.43
CA VAL A 6 13.49 -41.18 -17.48
C VAL A 6 12.06 -41.32 -16.99
N LEU A 7 11.37 -42.42 -17.33
CA LEU A 7 10.00 -42.67 -16.87
C LEU A 7 9.93 -42.89 -15.36
N VAL A 8 10.90 -43.61 -14.78
CA VAL A 8 10.96 -43.86 -13.32
C VAL A 8 11.26 -42.57 -12.56
N VAL A 9 12.10 -41.68 -13.10
CA VAL A 9 12.40 -40.38 -12.49
C VAL A 9 11.18 -39.44 -12.58
N VAL A 10 10.49 -39.36 -13.71
CA VAL A 10 9.27 -38.53 -13.84
C VAL A 10 8.13 -39.03 -12.94
N LEU A 11 7.98 -40.35 -12.77
CA LEU A 11 7.01 -40.94 -11.84
C LEU A 11 7.39 -40.69 -10.37
N ALA A 12 8.67 -40.67 -10.02
CA ALA A 12 9.11 -40.34 -8.67
C ALA A 12 8.93 -38.85 -8.32
N ILE A 13 9.12 -37.95 -9.29
CA ILE A 13 8.93 -36.50 -9.07
C ILE A 13 7.43 -36.16 -8.99
N THR A 14 6.57 -36.80 -9.79
CA THR A 14 5.11 -36.59 -9.71
C THR A 14 4.51 -37.08 -8.38
N GLN A 15 4.99 -38.20 -7.83
CA GLN A 15 4.57 -38.69 -6.50
C GLN A 15 5.06 -37.81 -5.33
N ALA A 16 6.03 -36.92 -5.55
CA ALA A 16 6.47 -35.94 -4.55
C ALA A 16 5.58 -34.68 -4.53
N TYR A 17 4.86 -34.37 -5.62
CA TYR A 17 3.99 -33.19 -5.71
C TYR A 17 2.54 -33.44 -5.26
N ASP A 18 2.10 -34.69 -5.16
CA ASP A 18 0.72 -35.02 -4.74
C ASP A 18 0.52 -35.09 -3.20
N ASN A 19 1.51 -34.67 -2.40
CA ASN A 19 1.42 -34.62 -0.94
C ASN A 19 1.21 -33.20 -0.34
N ILE A 20 0.85 -32.20 -1.15
CA ILE A 20 0.58 -30.82 -0.67
C ILE A 20 -0.91 -30.43 -0.74
N ALA A 21 -1.81 -31.33 -1.14
CA ALA A 21 -3.22 -31.00 -1.28
C ALA A 21 -4.14 -32.08 -0.70
N LEU A 22 -4.23 -32.19 0.65
CA LEU A 22 -5.38 -32.77 1.35
C LEU A 22 -5.24 -32.51 2.88
N ASN A 23 -5.36 -31.25 3.29
CA ASN A 23 -5.76 -30.91 4.66
C ASN A 23 -6.77 -29.77 4.64
N LYS A 24 -7.97 -30.08 4.16
CA LYS A 24 -9.16 -29.23 4.28
C LYS A 24 -10.14 -30.01 5.15
N SER A 25 -10.05 -29.82 6.47
CA SER A 25 -10.98 -30.43 7.40
C SER A 25 -12.38 -29.87 7.17
N THR A 26 -13.27 -30.75 6.71
CA THR A 26 -14.70 -30.55 6.58
C THR A 26 -15.30 -30.19 7.94
N TYR A 27 -15.99 -29.05 7.99
CA TYR A 27 -16.72 -28.56 9.14
C TYR A 27 -17.99 -29.42 9.30
N GLN A 28 -17.97 -30.38 10.23
CA GLN A 28 -19.15 -31.14 10.61
C GLN A 28 -19.58 -30.67 12.01
N GLN A 29 -20.65 -29.88 12.06
CA GLN A 29 -21.26 -29.44 13.31
C GLN A 29 -22.05 -30.59 13.95
N SER A 30 -21.73 -30.91 15.21
CA SER A 30 -22.68 -31.54 16.13
C SER A 30 -22.29 -31.29 17.59
N PRO A 31 -23.25 -31.32 18.53
CA PRO A 31 -23.41 -30.28 19.54
C PRO A 31 -22.78 -30.65 20.90
N TYR A 32 -22.20 -29.67 21.58
CA TYR A 32 -21.66 -29.83 22.94
C TYR A 32 -22.75 -29.66 24.00
N LYS A 33 -22.76 -30.55 25.00
CA LYS A 33 -23.57 -30.47 26.23
C LYS A 33 -22.70 -29.98 27.40
N PRO A 34 -23.23 -29.17 28.35
CA PRO A 34 -22.42 -28.55 29.40
C PRO A 34 -22.35 -29.38 30.70
N GLY A 35 -21.18 -29.35 31.34
CA GLY A 35 -20.95 -29.76 32.74
C GLY A 35 -19.80 -30.75 32.89
N ASP A 36 -18.64 -30.28 33.35
CA ASP A 36 -17.85 -30.91 34.41
C ASP A 36 -16.54 -30.15 34.65
N ASP A 37 -16.32 -29.89 35.93
CA ASP A 37 -15.30 -29.05 36.50
C ASP A 37 -14.12 -29.90 37.00
N THR A 38 -12.91 -29.36 36.80
CA THR A 38 -11.64 -29.64 37.50
C THR A 38 -10.64 -30.70 36.97
N TYR A 39 -9.45 -30.16 36.66
CA TYR A 39 -8.07 -30.71 36.60
C TYR A 39 -7.57 -31.56 35.41
N ASP A 40 -6.84 -30.85 34.54
CA ASP A 40 -5.41 -31.04 34.19
C ASP A 40 -4.96 -31.69 32.87
N ALA A 41 -3.94 -31.01 32.32
CA ALA A 41 -3.04 -31.23 31.21
C ALA A 41 -3.11 -32.55 30.41
N LYS A 42 -3.58 -32.46 29.17
CA LYS A 42 -2.82 -32.75 27.92
C LYS A 42 -3.80 -32.88 26.74
N ARG A 43 -3.39 -32.34 25.59
CA ARG A 43 -3.95 -32.51 24.22
C ARG A 43 -4.87 -31.37 23.72
N THR A 44 -4.20 -30.36 23.16
CA THR A 44 -4.52 -29.67 21.89
C THR A 44 -5.99 -29.47 21.52
N THR A 45 -6.41 -28.21 21.47
CA THR A 45 -6.81 -27.57 20.19
C THR A 45 -6.72 -26.07 20.38
N LYS A 46 -6.11 -25.41 19.40
CA LYS A 46 -6.05 -23.95 19.28
C LYS A 46 -7.50 -23.42 19.23
N VAL A 47 -8.11 -23.19 20.39
CA VAL A 47 -9.21 -22.25 20.51
C VAL A 47 -8.57 -20.94 20.07
N SER A 48 -9.08 -20.35 18.99
CA SER A 48 -8.69 -19.01 18.59
C SER A 48 -8.67 -18.17 19.85
N GLU A 49 -7.46 -17.76 20.27
CA GLU A 49 -7.19 -17.29 21.62
C GLU A 49 -8.20 -16.18 21.91
N VAL A 50 -9.08 -16.42 22.87
CA VAL A 50 -10.05 -15.41 23.30
C VAL A 50 -9.21 -14.34 23.96
N TYR A 51 -8.97 -13.23 23.26
CA TYR A 51 -8.15 -12.09 23.69
C TYR A 51 -8.82 -11.30 24.82
N GLY A 52 -9.22 -11.95 25.91
CA GLY A 52 -9.92 -11.32 27.02
C GLY A 52 -9.48 -11.88 28.38
N CYS A 53 -9.97 -11.27 29.45
CA CYS A 53 -9.67 -11.70 30.81
C CYS A 53 -10.46 -12.93 31.22
N HIS A 54 -9.83 -13.82 32.03
CA HIS A 54 -10.53 -14.93 32.67
C HIS A 54 -11.66 -14.43 33.59
N LYS A 55 -11.45 -13.29 34.25
CA LYS A 55 -12.48 -12.54 34.96
C LYS A 55 -13.25 -11.66 33.95
N THR A 56 -14.49 -12.02 33.65
CA THR A 56 -15.38 -11.26 32.75
C THR A 56 -15.64 -9.84 33.24
N GLY A 57 -15.90 -8.92 32.32
CA GLY A 57 -16.17 -7.52 32.64
C GLY A 57 -14.94 -6.69 32.98
N TYR A 58 -13.73 -7.23 32.76
CA TYR A 58 -12.46 -6.53 32.91
C TYR A 58 -11.57 -6.76 31.69
N TYR A 59 -10.69 -5.81 31.40
CA TYR A 59 -9.64 -5.90 30.40
C TYR A 59 -8.31 -5.44 31.00
N THR A 60 -7.28 -5.27 30.15
CA THR A 60 -5.84 -5.12 30.42
C THR A 60 -5.12 -6.42 30.69
N SER A 61 -3.79 -6.41 30.49
CA SER A 61 -2.91 -7.55 30.73
C SER A 61 -2.96 -8.09 32.17
N ASN A 62 -3.42 -7.28 33.13
CA ASN A 62 -3.62 -7.65 34.53
C ASN A 62 -5.10 -7.66 34.98
N CYS A 63 -6.07 -7.58 34.05
CA CYS A 63 -7.50 -7.69 34.34
C CYS A 63 -8.01 -6.77 35.45
N SER A 64 -7.50 -5.54 35.50
CA SER A 64 -7.73 -4.62 36.61
C SER A 64 -8.71 -3.51 36.25
N ILE A 65 -8.87 -3.19 34.97
CA ILE A 65 -9.77 -2.13 34.52
C ILE A 65 -11.08 -2.76 34.05
N PRO A 66 -12.26 -2.31 34.53
CA PRO A 66 -13.54 -2.82 34.06
C PRO A 66 -13.75 -2.48 32.58
N CYS A 67 -14.51 -3.31 31.84
CA CYS A 67 -14.88 -3.01 30.46
C CYS A 67 -15.56 -1.63 30.37
N PRO A 68 -15.29 -0.83 29.33
CA PRO A 68 -15.91 0.49 29.14
C PRO A 68 -17.44 0.43 29.12
N ASP A 69 -18.00 -0.57 28.45
CA ASP A 69 -19.44 -0.84 28.43
C ASP A 69 -19.81 -1.78 29.60
N VAL A 70 -20.66 -1.29 30.51
CA VAL A 70 -21.14 -2.04 31.68
C VAL A 70 -22.00 -3.26 31.31
N ASN A 71 -22.60 -3.26 30.13
CA ASN A 71 -23.38 -4.37 29.58
C ASN A 71 -22.49 -5.37 28.82
N CYS A 72 -21.20 -5.07 28.67
CA CYS A 72 -20.24 -6.00 28.11
C CYS A 72 -19.91 -7.13 29.07
N GLN A 73 -19.99 -8.36 28.59
CA GLN A 73 -19.56 -9.55 29.32
C GLN A 73 -18.06 -9.82 29.09
N LEU A 74 -17.61 -9.73 27.84
CA LEU A 74 -16.22 -9.97 27.47
C LEU A 74 -15.75 -8.85 26.54
N CYS A 75 -14.66 -8.18 26.92
CA CYS A 75 -14.02 -7.15 26.10
C CYS A 75 -12.58 -7.51 25.76
N HIS A 76 -12.07 -6.95 24.67
CA HIS A 76 -10.72 -7.17 24.17
C HIS A 76 -9.67 -6.70 25.18
N ILE A 77 -8.63 -7.50 25.40
CA ILE A 77 -7.65 -7.36 26.49
C ILE A 77 -6.84 -6.07 26.41
N GLU A 78 -6.55 -5.57 25.21
CA GLU A 78 -5.78 -4.32 25.04
C GLU A 78 -6.66 -3.09 24.80
N THR A 79 -7.73 -3.24 24.03
CA THR A 79 -8.55 -2.10 23.55
C THR A 79 -9.79 -1.86 24.40
N GLY A 80 -10.25 -2.86 25.15
CA GLY A 80 -11.51 -2.79 25.90
C GLY A 80 -12.77 -2.85 25.01
N ALA A 81 -12.63 -3.05 23.69
CA ALA A 81 -13.76 -3.18 22.77
C ALA A 81 -14.62 -4.39 23.14
N CYS A 82 -15.95 -4.25 23.16
CA CYS A 82 -16.80 -5.35 23.61
C CYS A 82 -16.89 -6.45 22.54
N GLN A 83 -16.68 -7.70 22.94
CA GLN A 83 -16.76 -8.86 22.07
C GLN A 83 -18.02 -9.69 22.31
N VAL A 84 -18.57 -9.64 23.54
CA VAL A 84 -19.78 -10.37 23.92
C VAL A 84 -20.60 -9.54 24.91
N CYS A 85 -21.89 -9.35 24.65
CA CYS A 85 -22.82 -8.72 25.59
C CYS A 85 -23.29 -9.68 26.68
N LYS A 86 -23.64 -9.12 27.84
CA LYS A 86 -24.38 -9.87 28.87
C LYS A 86 -25.71 -10.36 28.31
N PRO A 87 -26.18 -11.56 28.72
CA PRO A 87 -27.46 -12.08 28.26
C PRO A 87 -28.62 -11.10 28.52
N GLY A 88 -29.43 -10.86 27.49
CA GLY A 88 -30.60 -9.97 27.59
C GLY A 88 -30.29 -8.48 27.71
N GLN A 89 -29.02 -8.08 27.54
CA GLN A 89 -28.61 -6.68 27.50
C GLN A 89 -28.12 -6.29 26.10
N GLN A 90 -28.22 -5.01 25.79
CA GLN A 90 -27.62 -4.43 24.59
C GLN A 90 -26.28 -3.79 24.97
N CYS A 91 -25.24 -4.11 24.21
CA CYS A 91 -23.90 -3.57 24.34
C CYS A 91 -23.35 -3.24 22.94
N GLU A 92 -22.34 -2.39 22.88
CA GLU A 92 -21.70 -2.02 21.61
C GLU A 92 -20.57 -2.99 21.28
N LEU A 93 -20.85 -3.95 20.39
CA LEU A 93 -19.87 -4.93 19.94
C LEU A 93 -18.85 -4.32 18.98
N GLU A 94 -17.63 -4.84 19.02
CA GLU A 94 -16.60 -4.61 18.03
C GLU A 94 -17.12 -4.99 16.64
N CYS A 95 -16.82 -4.16 15.64
CA CYS A 95 -17.32 -4.35 14.30
C CYS A 95 -16.53 -5.40 13.54
N ASP A 96 -17.24 -6.11 12.65
CA ASP A 96 -16.59 -6.97 11.67
C ASP A 96 -15.62 -6.16 10.80
N ARG A 97 -14.57 -6.85 10.32
CA ARG A 97 -13.54 -6.21 9.47
C ARG A 97 -14.18 -5.47 8.31
N GLY A 98 -13.86 -4.18 8.21
CA GLY A 98 -14.33 -3.30 7.14
C GLY A 98 -15.56 -2.49 7.52
N PHE A 99 -15.99 -2.55 8.77
CA PHE A 99 -17.07 -1.75 9.31
C PHE A 99 -16.65 -0.99 10.57
N PHE A 100 -17.35 0.09 10.88
CA PHE A 100 -17.13 0.91 12.06
C PHE A 100 -18.43 1.63 12.50
N GLY A 101 -18.33 2.37 13.60
CA GLY A 101 -19.38 3.20 14.17
C GLY A 101 -20.41 2.40 14.98
N ILE A 102 -21.31 3.14 15.64
CA ILE A 102 -22.34 2.54 16.50
C ILE A 102 -23.22 1.60 15.67
N GLY A 103 -23.25 0.33 16.07
CA GLY A 103 -23.99 -0.72 15.39
C GLY A 103 -23.37 -1.18 14.06
N CYS A 104 -22.13 -0.80 13.77
CA CYS A 104 -21.31 -1.36 12.68
C CYS A 104 -21.90 -1.21 11.28
N ASN A 105 -22.62 -0.11 11.05
CA ASN A 105 -23.29 0.16 9.78
C ASN A 105 -22.45 0.98 8.80
N GLU A 106 -21.34 1.58 9.26
CA GLU A 106 -20.47 2.38 8.40
C GLU A 106 -19.36 1.51 7.80
N LYS A 107 -19.12 1.64 6.50
CA LYS A 107 -18.05 0.88 5.82
C LYS A 107 -16.73 1.65 5.85
N CYS A 108 -15.64 0.96 6.19
CA CYS A 108 -14.27 1.46 6.04
C CYS A 108 -13.97 1.90 4.60
N GLY A 109 -13.10 2.90 4.45
CA GLY A 109 -12.58 3.27 3.14
C GLY A 109 -11.44 2.37 2.68
N HIS A 110 -10.59 2.90 1.80
CA HIS A 110 -9.49 2.16 1.18
C HIS A 110 -8.22 2.22 2.04
N CYS A 111 -8.25 1.63 3.24
CA CYS A 111 -7.06 1.53 4.11
C CYS A 111 -5.99 0.59 3.51
N ARG A 112 -4.73 0.72 3.95
CA ARG A 112 -3.58 -0.03 3.39
C ARG A 112 -3.45 -1.48 3.88
N ASP A 113 -3.76 -1.80 5.14
CA ASP A 113 -3.40 -3.09 5.78
C ASP A 113 -4.58 -3.84 6.45
N GLU A 114 -4.36 -5.12 6.82
CA GLU A 114 -5.32 -6.18 7.16
C GLU A 114 -6.14 -6.06 8.47
N TYR A 115 -5.96 -5.00 9.27
CA TYR A 115 -6.84 -4.68 10.40
C TYR A 115 -7.49 -3.34 10.11
N GLN A 116 -8.65 -3.45 9.46
CA GLN A 116 -9.44 -2.35 8.89
C GLN A 116 -9.62 -1.18 9.87
N CYS A 117 -10.08 -0.07 9.31
CA CYS A 117 -10.22 1.21 9.99
C CYS A 117 -10.76 1.12 11.44
N SER A 118 -10.37 2.07 12.28
CA SER A 118 -10.79 2.13 13.69
C SER A 118 -12.28 1.84 13.84
N ASN A 119 -12.63 0.87 14.69
CA ASN A 119 -14.01 0.45 14.96
C ASN A 119 -14.93 1.61 15.37
N GLU A 120 -14.38 2.64 16.03
CA GLU A 120 -15.17 3.77 16.50
C GLU A 120 -15.25 4.89 15.45
N THR A 121 -14.10 5.27 14.88
CA THR A 121 -13.99 6.51 14.09
C THR A 121 -13.90 6.28 12.59
N GLY A 122 -13.61 5.06 12.16
CA GLY A 122 -13.40 4.74 10.75
C GLY A 122 -12.07 5.20 10.17
N VAL A 123 -11.15 5.68 11.00
CA VAL A 123 -9.84 6.19 10.58
C VAL A 123 -8.90 5.04 10.23
N CYS A 124 -8.22 5.15 9.08
CA CYS A 124 -7.21 4.19 8.64
C CYS A 124 -5.86 4.51 9.30
N LEU A 125 -5.50 3.75 10.34
CA LEU A 125 -4.28 3.97 11.12
C LEU A 125 -2.98 3.78 10.32
N THR A 126 -3.01 2.92 9.30
CA THR A 126 -1.86 2.68 8.41
C THR A 126 -1.88 3.58 7.17
N GLY A 127 -2.81 4.52 7.10
CA GLY A 127 -3.03 5.38 5.96
C GLY A 127 -3.76 4.68 4.80
N CYS A 128 -3.79 5.36 3.66
CA CYS A 128 -4.58 4.94 2.51
C CYS A 128 -3.80 4.07 1.54
N GLY A 129 -4.52 3.15 0.90
CA GLY A 129 -4.09 2.51 -0.32
C GLY A 129 -3.89 3.53 -1.44
N ALA A 130 -3.10 3.16 -2.45
CA ALA A 130 -2.81 4.02 -3.58
C ALA A 130 -4.09 4.50 -4.28
N GLY A 131 -4.14 5.79 -4.61
CA GLY A 131 -5.30 6.41 -5.24
C GLY A 131 -6.33 7.02 -4.30
N TYR A 132 -6.14 6.91 -2.98
CA TYR A 132 -7.04 7.47 -1.98
C TYR A 132 -6.28 8.32 -0.96
N LYS A 133 -7.01 9.27 -0.34
CA LYS A 133 -6.51 10.21 0.67
C LYS A 133 -7.57 10.51 1.73
N GLY A 134 -7.13 11.22 2.78
CA GLY A 134 -7.91 11.59 3.95
C GLY A 134 -7.95 10.48 5.00
N ASP A 135 -8.32 10.82 6.23
CA ASP A 135 -8.19 9.91 7.38
C ASP A 135 -9.04 8.64 7.24
N LEU A 136 -10.20 8.75 6.59
CA LEU A 136 -11.09 7.60 6.30
C LEU A 136 -10.77 6.90 4.98
N CYS A 137 -9.85 7.42 4.18
CA CYS A 137 -9.50 6.89 2.84
C CYS A 137 -10.70 6.69 1.89
N LYS A 138 -11.73 7.55 2.02
CA LYS A 138 -12.91 7.57 1.15
C LYS A 138 -12.76 8.53 -0.03
N THR A 139 -11.80 9.44 0.04
CA THR A 139 -11.59 10.47 -1.00
C THR A 139 -10.57 9.96 -2.01
N ARG A 140 -10.94 9.94 -3.29
CA ARG A 140 -9.98 9.63 -4.37
C ARG A 140 -8.95 10.76 -4.51
N CYS A 141 -7.80 10.46 -5.08
CA CYS A 141 -6.87 11.50 -5.51
C CYS A 141 -7.55 12.49 -6.45
N ASP A 142 -7.12 13.75 -6.35
CA ASP A 142 -7.63 14.79 -7.24
C ASP A 142 -7.19 14.50 -8.67
N LYS A 143 -7.89 15.10 -9.63
CA LYS A 143 -7.54 15.00 -11.03
C LYS A 143 -6.08 15.42 -11.24
N GLY A 144 -5.29 14.55 -11.86
CA GLY A 144 -3.88 14.80 -12.15
C GLY A 144 -2.92 14.37 -11.04
N SER A 145 -3.39 13.79 -9.93
CA SER A 145 -2.54 13.15 -8.93
C SER A 145 -2.82 11.66 -8.77
N TYR A 146 -1.81 10.91 -8.34
CA TYR A 146 -1.89 9.46 -8.16
C TYR A 146 -0.96 8.92 -7.06
N GLY A 147 -1.07 7.62 -6.80
CA GLY A 147 -0.17 6.89 -5.91
C GLY A 147 -0.60 6.94 -4.44
N VAL A 148 0.27 6.46 -3.56
CA VAL A 148 0.05 6.51 -2.10
C VAL A 148 0.11 7.96 -1.63
N GLY A 149 -0.92 8.40 -0.91
CA GLY A 149 -1.03 9.79 -0.45
C GLY A 149 -1.28 10.81 -1.56
N CYS A 150 -1.50 10.38 -2.81
CA CYS A 150 -1.72 11.27 -3.96
C CYS A 150 -0.57 12.25 -4.22
N ASN A 151 0.67 11.85 -3.90
CA ASN A 151 1.85 12.72 -3.99
C ASN A 151 2.49 12.72 -5.39
N GLU A 152 2.08 11.84 -6.29
CA GLU A 152 2.61 11.78 -7.65
C GLU A 152 1.73 12.55 -8.62
N THR A 153 2.36 13.27 -9.57
CA THR A 153 1.62 14.00 -10.61
C THR A 153 1.56 13.19 -11.90
N CYS A 154 0.38 13.11 -12.49
CA CYS A 154 0.15 12.53 -13.82
C CYS A 154 1.01 13.24 -14.88
N GLY A 155 1.44 12.49 -15.90
CA GLY A 155 2.09 13.10 -17.06
C GLY A 155 1.09 13.74 -18.02
N HIS A 156 1.51 13.89 -19.27
CA HIS A 156 0.73 14.55 -20.32
C HIS A 156 -0.25 13.57 -20.98
N CYS A 157 -1.22 13.10 -20.21
CA CYS A 157 -2.33 12.30 -20.71
C CYS A 157 -3.15 13.11 -21.72
N ARG A 158 -3.66 12.45 -22.77
CA ARG A 158 -4.57 13.07 -23.74
C ARG A 158 -5.84 13.61 -23.08
N ASP A 159 -6.40 12.84 -22.14
CA ASP A 159 -7.41 13.30 -21.19
C ASP A 159 -6.91 13.06 -19.77
N LEU A 160 -6.69 14.14 -19.02
CA LEU A 160 -6.23 14.07 -17.64
C LEU A 160 -7.29 13.44 -16.70
N ASN A 161 -8.57 13.37 -17.10
CA ASN A 161 -9.60 12.61 -16.36
C ASN A 161 -9.38 11.10 -16.44
N GLN A 162 -8.61 10.64 -17.43
CA GLN A 162 -8.34 9.23 -17.70
C GLN A 162 -6.94 8.82 -17.20
N CYS A 163 -6.30 9.67 -16.40
CA CYS A 163 -5.15 9.29 -15.61
C CYS A 163 -5.61 8.42 -14.43
N SER A 164 -5.04 7.23 -14.31
CA SER A 164 -5.28 6.35 -13.17
C SER A 164 -4.77 7.00 -11.88
N ASN A 165 -5.67 7.22 -10.91
CA ASN A 165 -5.31 7.71 -9.58
C ASN A 165 -4.44 6.70 -8.80
N VAL A 166 -4.45 5.42 -9.17
CA VAL A 166 -3.69 4.38 -8.46
C VAL A 166 -2.22 4.39 -8.87
N ASN A 167 -1.94 4.43 -10.19
CA ASN A 167 -0.59 4.22 -10.73
C ASN A 167 -0.14 5.26 -11.77
N GLY A 168 -0.95 6.26 -12.09
CA GLY A 168 -0.60 7.36 -12.97
C GLY A 168 -0.64 7.05 -14.47
N THR A 169 -1.10 5.85 -14.85
CA THR A 169 -1.18 5.45 -16.26
C THR A 169 -2.25 6.25 -17.00
N CYS A 170 -1.93 6.71 -18.21
CA CYS A 170 -2.85 7.45 -19.07
C CYS A 170 -3.64 6.48 -19.97
N LEU A 171 -4.89 6.17 -19.60
CA LEU A 171 -5.71 5.16 -20.31
C LEU A 171 -6.08 5.58 -21.75
N THR A 172 -6.12 6.88 -22.04
CA THR A 172 -6.37 7.42 -23.39
C THR A 172 -5.10 7.60 -24.23
N GLY A 173 -3.95 7.17 -23.71
CA GLY A 173 -2.64 7.46 -24.28
C GLY A 173 -2.21 8.92 -24.07
N CYS A 174 -1.11 9.28 -24.73
CA CYS A 174 -0.41 10.54 -24.52
C CYS A 174 -0.85 11.65 -25.46
N GLY A 175 -0.67 12.89 -24.98
CA GLY A 175 -0.65 14.08 -25.83
C GLY A 175 0.56 14.09 -26.77
N THR A 176 0.52 14.95 -27.79
CA THR A 176 1.56 15.07 -28.81
C THR A 176 2.94 15.29 -28.18
N GLY A 177 3.94 14.49 -28.59
CA GLY A 177 5.32 14.60 -28.11
C GLY A 177 5.64 13.81 -26.83
N TYR A 178 4.66 13.16 -26.22
CA TYR A 178 4.85 12.31 -25.04
C TYR A 178 4.59 10.84 -25.38
N GLN A 179 5.30 9.94 -24.71
CA GLN A 179 5.25 8.49 -24.95
C GLN A 179 5.36 7.73 -23.62
N GLY A 180 5.06 6.43 -23.66
CA GLY A 180 5.05 5.54 -22.49
C GLY A 180 3.77 5.64 -21.65
N ASP A 181 3.58 4.71 -20.72
CA ASP A 181 2.31 4.54 -19.98
C ASP A 181 1.96 5.74 -19.09
N LEU A 182 2.97 6.44 -18.57
CA LEU A 182 2.80 7.61 -17.70
C LEU A 182 2.81 8.94 -18.46
N CYS A 183 3.12 8.94 -19.77
CA CYS A 183 3.25 10.15 -20.59
C CYS A 183 4.14 11.24 -19.95
N LYS A 184 5.21 10.84 -19.24
CA LYS A 184 6.19 11.74 -18.61
C LYS A 184 7.37 11.95 -19.56
N PRO A 185 8.03 13.12 -19.54
CA PRO A 185 9.28 13.29 -20.27
C PRO A 185 10.33 12.30 -19.74
N PRO A 186 11.29 11.86 -20.57
CA PRO A 186 12.39 11.02 -20.12
C PRO A 186 13.10 11.72 -18.95
N LYS A 187 13.40 10.96 -17.89
CA LYS A 187 14.24 11.45 -16.80
C LYS A 187 15.63 11.70 -17.36
N THR A 188 15.94 12.94 -17.74
CA THR A 188 17.30 13.31 -18.07
C THR A 188 18.08 13.30 -16.77
N THR A 189 18.83 12.22 -16.52
CA THR A 189 19.98 12.29 -15.62
C THR A 189 20.85 13.40 -16.17
N LYS A 190 21.04 14.49 -15.42
CA LYS A 190 22.13 15.40 -15.68
C LYS A 190 23.39 14.55 -15.62
N VAL A 191 23.91 14.17 -16.78
CA VAL A 191 25.28 13.74 -16.85
C VAL A 191 26.03 15.04 -16.64
N ASP A 192 26.56 15.23 -15.43
CA ASP A 192 27.54 16.27 -15.20
C ASP A 192 28.73 15.92 -16.09
N LEU A 193 28.70 16.42 -17.33
CA LEU A 193 29.84 16.46 -18.21
C LEU A 193 30.82 17.43 -17.55
N HIS A 194 31.64 16.90 -16.64
CA HIS A 194 32.82 17.59 -16.18
C HIS A 194 33.81 17.59 -17.34
N ILE A 195 33.57 18.49 -18.31
CA ILE A 195 34.58 18.84 -19.29
C ILE A 195 35.68 19.49 -18.46
N GLN A 196 36.78 18.76 -18.25
CA GLN A 196 38.03 19.34 -17.75
C GLN A 196 38.52 20.30 -18.84
N PHE A 197 38.03 21.54 -18.78
CA PHE A 197 38.72 22.63 -19.42
C PHE A 197 40.07 22.74 -18.71
N MET A 198 41.16 22.48 -19.42
CA MET A 198 42.46 22.96 -18.98
C MET A 198 42.32 24.48 -18.87
N GLU A 199 42.21 24.98 -17.64
CA GLU A 199 42.08 26.40 -17.34
C GLU A 199 43.26 27.13 -17.98
N ASN A 200 43.02 27.82 -19.10
CA ASN A 200 43.92 28.83 -19.61
C ASN A 200 43.63 30.12 -18.82
N PRO A 201 44.56 30.65 -18.01
CA PRO A 201 44.28 31.66 -17.00
C PRO A 201 44.03 33.10 -17.54
N GLU A 202 43.76 33.31 -18.82
CA GLU A 202 43.69 34.67 -19.39
C GLU A 202 42.36 35.09 -20.06
N SER A 203 41.29 34.28 -20.05
CA SER A 203 40.00 34.75 -20.59
C SER A 203 39.02 35.17 -19.49
N GLN A 204 38.90 36.49 -19.26
CA GLN A 204 37.74 37.05 -18.56
C GLN A 204 36.48 36.76 -19.36
N PHE A 205 35.63 35.83 -18.91
CA PHE A 205 34.33 35.58 -19.50
C PHE A 205 33.22 35.96 -18.52
N PHE A 206 32.30 36.78 -19.03
CA PHE A 206 31.13 37.30 -18.33
C PHE A 206 30.28 36.16 -17.73
N ASN A 207 29.95 36.30 -16.44
CA ASN A 207 28.89 35.53 -15.81
C ASN A 207 27.53 36.08 -16.29
N GLU A 208 26.88 35.40 -17.23
CA GLU A 208 25.44 35.56 -17.45
C GLU A 208 24.73 34.26 -17.03
N PRO A 209 23.65 34.33 -16.24
CA PRO A 209 22.89 33.16 -15.82
C PRO A 209 22.20 32.54 -17.05
N PHE A 210 22.41 31.23 -17.24
CA PHE A 210 21.71 30.44 -18.25
C PHE A 210 20.19 30.61 -18.11
N LYS A 211 19.61 31.47 -18.95
CA LYS A 211 18.16 31.60 -19.08
C LYS A 211 17.68 30.53 -20.06
N ASN A 212 16.82 29.67 -19.53
CA ASN A 212 16.12 28.58 -20.21
C ASN A 212 15.58 29.01 -21.59
N PRO A 213 15.94 28.37 -22.72
CA PRO A 213 15.47 28.79 -24.02
C PRO A 213 14.06 28.25 -24.27
N SER A 214 13.07 29.05 -23.89
CA SER A 214 11.75 29.05 -24.50
C SER A 214 11.69 30.23 -25.47
N SER A 215 11.19 29.96 -26.68
CA SER A 215 10.78 30.88 -27.76
C SER A 215 11.86 31.50 -28.69
N ARG A 216 11.70 31.15 -29.97
CA ARG A 216 12.05 31.82 -31.24
C ARG A 216 12.75 33.18 -31.12
N GLU A 217 13.99 33.29 -31.61
CA GLU A 217 14.48 34.48 -32.33
C GLU A 217 15.52 34.09 -33.41
N ILE A 218 15.46 34.81 -34.52
CA ILE A 218 16.22 34.64 -35.76
C ILE A 218 17.58 35.36 -35.60
N LEU A 219 18.65 34.74 -36.12
CA LEU A 219 20.01 35.24 -36.43
C LEU A 219 20.16 36.77 -36.65
N PRO A 220 21.33 37.40 -36.36
CA PRO A 220 22.44 37.32 -37.34
C PRO A 220 23.89 37.47 -36.84
N ALA A 221 24.79 37.29 -37.81
CA ALA A 221 26.17 37.80 -37.91
C ALA A 221 27.29 36.98 -37.23
N ILE A 222 27.75 35.94 -37.94
CA ILE A 222 29.15 35.51 -37.88
C ILE A 222 29.98 36.58 -38.60
N PHE A 223 30.77 37.34 -37.85
CA PHE A 223 31.79 38.23 -38.42
C PHE A 223 32.92 37.38 -39.02
N LEU A 224 33.08 37.47 -40.34
CA LEU A 224 34.33 37.15 -41.02
C LEU A 224 35.35 38.25 -40.70
N SER A 225 36.48 37.88 -40.13
CA SER A 225 37.72 38.64 -40.32
C SER A 225 38.86 37.68 -40.64
N THR A 226 39.13 37.60 -41.94
CA THR A 226 40.37 37.11 -42.52
C THR A 226 41.53 38.05 -42.19
N SER A 227 42.67 37.50 -41.76
CA SER A 227 44.03 38.02 -41.99
C SER A 227 45.01 36.88 -41.63
N LEU A 228 45.58 36.17 -42.61
CA LEU A 228 46.90 36.41 -43.20
C LEU A 228 48.05 36.36 -42.17
N ILE A 229 48.76 35.23 -42.11
CA ILE A 229 50.23 35.21 -41.95
C ILE A 229 50.79 34.04 -42.79
N SER A 230 51.69 34.40 -43.71
CA SER A 230 52.41 33.59 -44.69
C SER A 230 53.21 32.43 -44.10
N GLY A 231 53.39 31.39 -44.93
CA GLY A 231 54.54 30.51 -44.84
C GLY A 231 55.78 31.17 -45.47
N HIS A 232 56.94 30.92 -44.86
CA HIS A 232 58.17 30.52 -45.54
C HIS A 232 59.12 29.85 -44.54
#